data_AF-A0A5C6EC68-F1
#
_entry.id   AF-A0A5C6EC68-F1
#
_cell.length_a   1.000
_cell.length_b   1.000
_cell.length_c   1.000
_cell.angle_alpha   90.00
_cell.angle_beta   90.00
_cell.angle_gamma   90.00
#
_symmetry.space_group_name_H-M   'P 1'
#
loop_
_entity.id
_entity.type
_entity.pdbx_description
1 polymer ?
#
loop_
_entity_poly.entity_id
_entity_poly.type
_entity_poly.pdbx_seq_one_letter_code
_entity_poly.pdbx_strand_id
1 'polypeptide(L)'
;MRTRKPHGFTLVEILVVIVIIGILAGITVPAVMRSIRTARQTALKLELNSIAQAVEHYKEKYGDYPPDGSSKAVLERHMRKLFPRMSSQDFTILQLMTDDSLDTTTVGTFSPVAMDRGEALVFFLGGFSNDVQFPITGPGGPLELIPSPTADLTDLANYQVNMTRDNALFDIDVTRVTAGRASATDPMLSTDETSFAYTNPELYGGKDLLPVYLAGGDELSPIVYFDSRTYGDIGGDYNGYLSGLASVGGIRPYKTELAAKPPTGANYATVAEAFAAIPFHNPNTFQLISPGLDGVFGAIVNDDLGNPVHFVTETGRPVRPEVSATTPEGLVFPSPSLGGRGYQDRDWTNDGARTAVNGHLDNSTNFIEAATLEGELQ
;
A
#
# COMPACT_ATOMS: atom_id res chain seq x y z
N MET A 1 71.41 10.71 -32.74
CA MET A 1 70.17 10.18 -32.14
C MET A 1 68.99 10.81 -32.90
N ARG A 2 68.39 10.10 -33.87
CA ARG A 2 67.27 10.63 -34.66
C ARG A 2 66.02 10.63 -33.79
N THR A 3 65.59 11.80 -33.33
CA THR A 3 64.33 11.99 -32.60
C THR A 3 63.18 11.75 -33.58
N ARG A 4 62.43 10.66 -33.39
CA ARG A 4 61.18 10.43 -34.14
C ARG A 4 60.21 11.55 -33.75
N LYS A 5 59.77 12.35 -34.72
CA LYS A 5 58.70 13.32 -34.50
C LYS A 5 57.42 12.54 -34.15
N PRO A 6 56.73 12.87 -33.04
CA PRO A 6 55.44 12.25 -32.74
C PRO A 6 54.49 12.53 -33.92
N HIS A 7 53.91 11.47 -34.47
CA HIS A 7 52.89 11.60 -35.50
C HIS A 7 51.61 12.10 -34.81
N GLY A 8 51.09 13.24 -35.25
CA GLY A 8 49.84 13.78 -34.74
C GLY A 8 48.63 12.99 -35.26
N PHE A 9 47.59 12.86 -34.44
CA PHE A 9 46.32 12.26 -34.85
C PHE A 9 45.70 13.01 -36.04
N THR A 10 45.20 12.28 -37.03
CA THR A 10 44.46 12.87 -38.13
C THR A 10 42.99 13.08 -37.75
N LEU A 11 42.35 14.09 -38.36
CA LEU A 11 40.91 14.33 -38.20
C LEU A 11 40.07 13.11 -38.60
N VAL A 12 40.52 12.35 -39.60
CA VAL A 12 39.84 11.15 -40.09
C VAL A 12 39.89 10.03 -39.04
N GLU A 13 41.01 9.84 -38.35
CA GLU A 13 41.13 8.84 -37.27
C GLU A 13 40.18 9.14 -36.12
N ILE A 14 40.07 10.41 -35.72
CA ILE A 14 39.11 10.79 -34.67
C ILE A 14 37.67 10.63 -35.17
N LEU A 15 37.37 10.98 -36.43
CA LEU A 15 36.03 10.82 -37.02
C LEU A 15 35.56 9.36 -37.04
N VAL A 16 36.42 8.42 -37.43
CA VAL A 16 36.07 7.00 -37.46
C VAL A 16 35.81 6.48 -36.05
N VAL A 17 36.62 6.88 -35.07
CA VAL A 17 36.45 6.45 -33.67
C VAL A 17 35.12 6.93 -33.09
N ILE A 18 34.74 8.19 -33.31
CA ILE A 18 33.45 8.69 -32.80
C ILE A 18 32.26 8.03 -33.50
N VAL A 19 32.37 7.67 -34.79
CA VAL A 19 31.32 6.93 -35.51
C VAL A 19 31.14 5.54 -34.92
N ILE A 20 32.24 4.83 -34.64
CA ILE A 20 32.19 3.49 -34.02
C ILE A 20 31.60 3.58 -32.60
N ILE A 21 32.06 4.54 -31.79
CA ILE A 21 31.49 4.76 -30.43
C ILE A 21 30.00 5.11 -30.53
N GLY A 22 29.60 5.95 -31.49
CA GLY A 22 28.20 6.31 -31.71
C GLY A 22 27.32 5.12 -32.06
N ILE A 23 27.78 4.22 -32.94
CA ILE A 23 27.04 2.99 -33.29
C ILE A 23 26.94 2.06 -32.08
N LEU A 24 28.05 1.83 -31.36
CA LEU A 24 28.06 0.96 -30.18
C LEU A 24 27.16 1.51 -29.06
N ALA A 25 27.24 2.81 -28.78
CA ALA A 25 26.39 3.46 -27.79
C ALA A 25 24.91 3.42 -28.19
N GLY A 26 24.59 3.63 -29.46
CA GLY A 26 23.22 3.59 -29.98
C GLY A 26 22.50 2.25 -29.78
N ILE A 27 23.25 1.14 -29.78
CA ILE A 27 22.70 -0.21 -29.50
C ILE A 27 22.74 -0.52 -28.00
N THR A 28 23.83 -0.18 -27.32
CA THR A 28 24.09 -0.61 -25.94
C THR A 28 23.21 0.12 -24.93
N VAL A 29 23.04 1.44 -25.06
CA VAL A 29 22.28 2.25 -24.09
C VAL A 29 20.84 1.77 -23.90
N PRO A 30 20.01 1.60 -24.95
CA PRO A 30 18.64 1.14 -24.77
C PRO A 30 18.56 -0.30 -24.22
N ALA A 31 19.49 -1.18 -24.60
CA ALA A 31 19.55 -2.55 -24.08
C ALA A 31 19.85 -2.56 -22.56
N VAL A 32 20.81 -1.74 -22.11
CA VAL A 32 21.14 -1.60 -20.69
C VAL A 32 19.96 -1.03 -19.90
N MET A 33 19.29 0.00 -20.42
CA MET A 33 18.11 0.57 -19.75
C MET A 33 16.98 -0.44 -19.57
N ARG A 34 16.71 -1.28 -20.59
CA ARG A 34 15.75 -2.39 -20.48
C ARG A 34 16.18 -3.40 -19.41
N SER A 35 17.46 -3.78 -19.40
CA SER A 35 17.99 -4.71 -18.40
C SER A 35 17.87 -4.19 -16.97
N ILE A 36 18.13 -2.90 -16.74
CA ILE A 36 17.97 -2.28 -15.41
C ILE A 36 16.50 -2.28 -14.99
N ARG A 37 15.58 -1.94 -15.91
CA ARG A 37 14.14 -1.96 -15.64
C ARG A 37 13.69 -3.37 -15.22
N THR A 38 14.05 -4.40 -15.99
CA THR A 38 13.73 -5.79 -15.67
C THR A 38 14.34 -6.24 -14.34
N ALA A 39 15.58 -5.82 -14.04
CA ALA A 39 16.21 -6.13 -12.76
C ALA A 39 15.44 -5.51 -11.56
N ARG A 40 14.99 -4.25 -11.69
CA ARG A 40 14.16 -3.59 -10.67
C ARG A 40 12.81 -4.29 -10.49
N GLN A 41 12.13 -4.65 -11.58
CA GLN A 41 10.86 -5.40 -11.50
C GLN A 41 11.05 -6.74 -10.80
N THR A 42 12.14 -7.44 -11.12
CA THR A 42 12.47 -8.71 -10.50
C THR A 42 12.74 -8.54 -9.00
N ALA A 43 13.49 -7.50 -8.62
CA ALA A 43 13.76 -7.19 -7.21
C ALA A 43 12.46 -6.90 -6.44
N LEU A 44 11.58 -6.05 -6.98
CA LEU A 44 10.29 -5.73 -6.38
C LEU A 44 9.41 -6.98 -6.21
N LYS A 45 9.41 -7.89 -7.19
CA LYS A 45 8.67 -9.15 -7.11
C LYS A 45 9.24 -10.09 -6.04
N LEU A 46 10.56 -10.22 -5.96
CA LEU A 46 11.20 -11.03 -4.93
C LEU A 46 10.88 -10.49 -3.54
N GLU A 47 10.82 -9.18 -3.39
CA GLU A 47 10.43 -8.52 -2.15
C GLU A 47 8.96 -8.75 -1.80
N LEU A 48 8.03 -8.51 -2.73
CA LEU A 48 6.61 -8.81 -2.51
C LEU A 48 6.39 -10.27 -2.11
N ASN A 49 7.12 -11.20 -2.72
CA ASN A 49 7.09 -12.62 -2.36
C ASN A 49 7.67 -12.87 -0.97
N SER A 50 8.72 -12.16 -0.58
CA SER A 50 9.31 -12.23 0.77
C SER A 50 8.31 -11.75 1.83
N ILE A 51 7.65 -10.62 1.58
CA ILE A 51 6.60 -10.09 2.46
C ILE A 51 5.41 -11.05 2.51
N ALA A 52 4.96 -11.59 1.37
CA ALA A 52 3.88 -12.57 1.32
C ALA A 52 4.22 -13.82 2.14
N GLN A 53 5.46 -14.32 2.06
CA GLN A 53 5.93 -15.42 2.90
C GLN A 53 5.92 -15.04 4.39
N ALA A 54 6.32 -13.82 4.75
CA ALA A 54 6.25 -13.33 6.13
C ALA A 54 4.80 -13.27 6.65
N VAL A 55 3.83 -12.88 5.81
CA VAL A 55 2.40 -12.92 6.14
C VAL A 55 1.89 -14.35 6.32
N GLU A 56 2.32 -15.30 5.48
CA GLU A 56 1.99 -16.72 5.68
C GLU A 56 2.62 -17.27 6.96
N HIS A 57 3.89 -16.94 7.26
CA HIS A 57 4.53 -17.28 8.52
C HIS A 57 3.84 -16.64 9.73
N TYR A 58 3.32 -15.42 9.60
CA TYR A 58 2.49 -14.80 10.63
C TYR A 58 1.27 -15.66 10.93
N LYS A 59 0.57 -16.12 9.89
CA LYS A 59 -0.59 -17.01 10.05
C LYS A 59 -0.22 -18.37 10.61
N GLU A 60 0.91 -18.94 10.23
CA GLU A 60 1.40 -20.20 10.82
C GLU A 60 1.69 -20.03 12.32
N LYS A 61 2.32 -18.92 12.70
CA LYS A 61 2.70 -18.62 14.09
C LYS A 61 1.49 -18.30 14.98
N TYR A 62 0.54 -17.52 14.47
CA TYR A 62 -0.56 -16.95 15.28
C TYR A 62 -1.94 -17.53 14.92
N GLY A 63 -2.03 -18.39 13.92
CA GLY A 63 -3.23 -19.11 13.52
C GLY A 63 -4.27 -18.27 12.76
N ASP A 64 -3.92 -17.05 12.33
CA ASP A 64 -4.79 -16.17 11.53
C ASP A 64 -3.96 -15.11 10.80
N TYR A 65 -4.46 -14.60 9.68
CA TYR A 65 -3.80 -13.50 8.95
C TYR A 65 -3.85 -12.19 9.77
N PRO A 66 -2.84 -11.31 9.63
CA PRO A 66 -2.86 -10.02 10.29
C PRO A 66 -4.06 -9.18 9.80
N PRO A 67 -4.72 -8.40 10.68
CA PRO A 67 -5.77 -7.49 10.26
C PRO A 67 -5.17 -6.28 9.53
N ASP A 68 -5.97 -5.64 8.69
CA ASP A 68 -5.59 -4.47 7.88
C ASP A 68 -5.91 -3.12 8.56
N GLY A 69 -6.13 -3.12 9.88
CA GLY A 69 -6.45 -1.89 10.62
C GLY A 69 -7.86 -1.34 10.42
N SER A 70 -8.69 -1.91 9.53
CA SER A 70 -9.94 -1.26 9.10
C SER A 70 -11.18 -1.55 9.94
N SER A 71 -11.12 -2.52 10.86
CA SER A 71 -12.25 -2.88 11.69
C SER A 71 -11.82 -3.08 13.13
N LYS A 72 -12.31 -2.21 14.03
CA LYS A 72 -12.12 -2.30 15.48
C LYS A 72 -12.37 -3.70 16.01
N ALA A 73 -13.50 -4.30 15.63
CA ALA A 73 -13.92 -5.59 16.13
C ALA A 73 -12.97 -6.71 15.68
N VAL A 74 -12.43 -6.64 14.46
CA VAL A 74 -11.45 -7.63 13.97
C VAL A 74 -10.10 -7.41 14.63
N LEU A 75 -9.61 -6.16 14.68
CA LEU A 75 -8.33 -5.79 15.30
C LEU A 75 -8.28 -6.18 16.79
N GLU A 76 -9.25 -5.73 17.59
CA GLU A 76 -9.28 -6.01 19.03
C GLU A 76 -9.44 -7.51 19.32
N ARG A 77 -10.29 -8.22 18.55
CA ARG A 77 -10.46 -9.67 18.68
C ARG A 77 -9.15 -10.39 18.38
N HIS A 78 -8.46 -9.98 17.32
CA HIS A 78 -7.17 -10.54 16.92
C HIS A 78 -6.15 -10.35 18.03
N MET A 79 -5.95 -9.13 18.50
CA MET A 79 -4.98 -8.80 19.57
C MET A 79 -5.28 -9.52 20.88
N ARG A 80 -6.55 -9.66 21.27
CA ARG A 80 -6.94 -10.45 22.47
C ARG A 80 -6.72 -11.96 22.29
N LYS A 81 -6.85 -12.49 21.08
CA LYS A 81 -6.56 -13.90 20.76
C LYS A 81 -5.06 -14.17 20.87
N LEU A 82 -4.23 -13.26 20.32
CA LEU A 82 -2.77 -13.33 20.40
C LEU A 82 -2.26 -13.19 21.84
N PHE A 83 -2.77 -12.20 22.57
CA PHE A 83 -2.29 -11.85 23.91
C PHE A 83 -3.46 -11.81 24.93
N PRO A 84 -3.94 -12.97 25.40
CA PRO A 84 -5.05 -13.04 26.36
C PRO A 84 -4.77 -12.36 27.70
N ARG A 85 -3.49 -12.09 28.01
CA ARG A 85 -3.02 -11.47 29.26
C ARG A 85 -2.51 -10.03 29.07
N MET A 86 -2.78 -9.43 27.90
CA MET A 86 -2.42 -8.04 27.63
C MET A 86 -2.98 -7.12 28.72
N SER A 87 -2.14 -6.21 29.21
CA SER A 87 -2.52 -5.22 30.21
C SER A 87 -3.54 -4.23 29.63
N SER A 88 -4.37 -3.65 30.49
CA SER A 88 -5.30 -2.60 30.08
C SER A 88 -4.56 -1.39 29.51
N GLN A 89 -3.37 -1.09 30.02
CA GLN A 89 -2.53 0.01 29.55
C GLN A 89 -2.12 -0.18 28.08
N ASP A 90 -1.53 -1.34 27.76
CA ASP A 90 -1.07 -1.63 26.40
C ASP A 90 -2.24 -1.70 25.40
N PHE A 91 -3.39 -2.17 25.88
CA PHE A 91 -4.63 -2.15 25.09
C PHE A 91 -5.16 -0.72 24.86
N THR A 92 -5.05 0.18 25.84
CA THR A 92 -5.41 1.59 25.67
C THR A 92 -4.50 2.26 24.63
N ILE A 93 -3.20 1.97 24.63
CA ILE A 93 -2.26 2.47 23.61
C ILE A 93 -2.69 2.01 22.21
N LEU A 94 -3.03 0.73 22.02
CA LEU A 94 -3.58 0.24 20.74
C LEU A 94 -4.84 1.01 20.29
N GLN A 95 -5.73 1.32 21.23
CA GLN A 95 -6.96 2.05 20.92
C GLN A 95 -6.66 3.51 20.54
N LEU A 96 -5.72 4.17 21.22
CA LEU A 96 -5.30 5.54 20.91
C LEU A 96 -4.61 5.63 19.55
N MET A 97 -3.87 4.60 19.13
CA MET A 97 -3.25 4.52 17.80
C MET A 97 -4.27 4.32 16.68
N THR A 98 -5.53 4.00 16.99
CA THR A 98 -6.56 3.67 15.99
C THR A 98 -7.83 4.49 16.16
N ASP A 99 -7.74 5.63 16.84
CA ASP A 99 -8.86 6.54 17.06
C ASP A 99 -8.76 7.84 16.26
N ASP A 100 -9.88 8.57 16.21
CA ASP A 100 -10.02 9.88 15.56
C ASP A 100 -9.76 11.07 16.50
N SER A 101 -9.34 10.82 17.74
CA SER A 101 -9.19 11.85 18.77
C SER A 101 -7.93 12.67 18.53
N LEU A 102 -7.93 13.94 18.96
CA LEU A 102 -6.71 14.76 19.07
C LEU A 102 -5.90 14.48 20.34
N ASP A 103 -6.54 13.90 21.35
CA ASP A 103 -5.99 13.76 22.70
C ASP A 103 -5.23 12.45 22.85
N THR A 104 -3.95 12.50 23.20
CA THR A 104 -3.08 11.33 23.40
C THR A 104 -3.41 10.53 24.66
N THR A 105 -4.37 10.99 25.47
CA THR A 105 -4.76 10.36 26.75
C THR A 105 -6.19 9.83 26.78
N THR A 106 -7.05 10.27 25.85
CA THR A 106 -8.47 9.88 25.82
C THR A 106 -8.82 9.13 24.54
N VAL A 107 -9.27 7.88 24.70
CA VAL A 107 -9.73 7.03 23.60
C VAL A 107 -11.01 7.62 22.99
N GLY A 108 -10.90 8.00 21.71
CA GLY A 108 -12.00 8.55 20.90
C GLY A 108 -12.87 7.49 20.23
N THR A 109 -13.35 7.82 19.03
CA THR A 109 -14.03 6.87 18.16
C THR A 109 -12.99 6.16 17.31
N PHE A 110 -13.14 4.86 17.11
CA PHE A 110 -12.25 4.14 16.21
C PHE A 110 -12.33 4.70 14.78
N SER A 111 -11.17 4.88 14.16
CA SER A 111 -11.02 5.37 12.81
C SER A 111 -10.33 4.31 11.94
N PRO A 112 -10.95 3.84 10.84
CA PRO A 112 -10.35 2.85 9.94
C PRO A 112 -9.22 3.42 9.08
N VAL A 113 -9.01 4.75 9.13
CA VAL A 113 -7.92 5.44 8.45
C VAL A 113 -6.73 5.72 9.37
N ALA A 114 -6.92 5.71 10.70
CA ALA A 114 -5.84 5.98 11.67
C ALA A 114 -4.81 4.84 11.78
N MET A 115 -5.20 3.63 11.37
CA MET A 115 -4.25 2.58 11.01
C MET A 115 -4.59 2.13 9.61
N ASP A 116 -3.77 2.57 8.68
CA ASP A 116 -3.96 2.35 7.28
C ASP A 116 -3.42 0.98 6.84
N ARG A 117 -3.61 0.66 5.56
CA ARG A 117 -3.26 -0.65 4.99
C ARG A 117 -1.75 -0.82 4.74
N GLY A 118 -1.02 0.26 4.54
CA GLY A 118 0.45 0.25 4.48
C GLY A 118 1.06 0.08 5.86
N GLU A 119 0.45 0.70 6.87
CA GLU A 119 0.89 0.72 8.26
C GLU A 119 0.66 -0.61 8.98
N ALA A 120 -0.53 -1.20 8.79
CA ALA A 120 -0.89 -2.47 9.40
C ALA A 120 0.15 -3.55 9.08
N LEU A 121 0.66 -3.56 7.84
CA LEU A 121 1.71 -4.50 7.42
C LEU A 121 2.96 -4.38 8.30
N VAL A 122 3.47 -3.16 8.48
CA VAL A 122 4.69 -2.90 9.26
C VAL A 122 4.45 -3.18 10.75
N PHE A 123 3.29 -2.80 11.26
CA PHE A 123 2.91 -3.06 12.65
C PHE A 123 2.92 -4.56 12.97
N PHE A 124 2.22 -5.38 12.16
CA PHE A 124 2.09 -6.82 12.43
C PHE A 124 3.34 -7.63 12.07
N LEU A 125 4.00 -7.32 10.96
CA LEU A 125 5.18 -8.07 10.53
C LEU A 125 6.45 -7.66 11.28
N GLY A 126 6.51 -6.46 11.84
CA GLY A 126 7.63 -6.07 12.69
C GLY A 126 7.66 -6.79 14.05
N GLY A 127 6.64 -7.58 14.38
CA GLY A 127 6.64 -8.43 15.56
C GLY A 127 6.30 -7.71 16.87
N PHE A 128 6.18 -8.49 17.94
CA PHE A 128 5.73 -8.04 19.26
C PHE A 128 6.77 -8.33 20.35
N SER A 129 6.65 -7.64 21.48
CA SER A 129 7.50 -7.90 22.64
C SER A 129 7.36 -9.35 23.14
N ASN A 130 8.43 -9.86 23.74
CA ASN A 130 8.38 -11.12 24.50
C ASN A 130 7.55 -10.99 25.78
N ASP A 131 7.28 -9.77 26.25
CA ASP A 131 6.38 -9.53 27.37
C ASP A 131 4.91 -9.64 26.90
N VAL A 132 4.26 -10.73 27.30
CA VAL A 132 2.85 -11.01 26.95
C VAL A 132 1.85 -10.05 27.60
N GLN A 133 2.26 -9.29 28.63
CA GLN A 133 1.43 -8.25 29.25
C GLN A 133 1.57 -6.90 28.54
N PHE A 134 2.70 -6.67 27.88
CA PHE A 134 3.01 -5.45 27.12
C PHE A 134 3.54 -5.78 25.72
N PRO A 135 2.77 -6.49 24.88
CA PRO A 135 3.21 -6.86 23.54
C PRO A 135 3.55 -5.68 22.63
N ILE A 136 2.94 -4.51 22.82
CA ILE A 136 3.17 -3.31 22.01
C ILE A 136 4.30 -2.45 22.60
N THR A 137 4.21 -2.12 23.88
CA THR A 137 5.08 -1.15 24.57
C THR A 137 6.24 -1.77 25.35
N GLY A 138 6.25 -3.10 25.49
CA GLY A 138 7.29 -3.84 26.20
C GLY A 138 8.61 -3.88 25.41
N PRO A 139 9.73 -4.25 26.06
CA PRO A 139 11.03 -4.31 25.41
C PRO A 139 11.02 -5.14 24.12
N GLY A 140 11.57 -4.57 23.03
CA GLY A 140 11.62 -5.21 21.72
C GLY A 140 10.27 -5.26 20.97
N GLY A 141 9.22 -4.64 21.51
CA GLY A 141 7.92 -4.48 20.85
C GLY A 141 7.91 -3.35 19.81
N PRO A 142 6.76 -3.13 19.13
CA PRO A 142 6.55 -2.06 18.15
C PRO A 142 6.85 -0.65 18.64
N LEU A 143 6.59 -0.37 19.92
CA LEU A 143 6.80 0.93 20.53
C LEU A 143 7.80 0.83 21.68
N GLU A 144 8.56 1.91 21.87
CA GLU A 144 9.44 2.11 23.02
C GLU A 144 9.18 3.46 23.67
N LEU A 145 9.53 3.59 24.95
CA LEU A 145 9.40 4.86 25.66
C LEU A 145 10.43 5.87 25.17
N ILE A 146 10.01 7.13 25.06
CA ILE A 146 10.93 8.25 24.86
C ILE A 146 11.88 8.40 26.07
N PRO A 147 13.02 9.10 25.95
CA PRO A 147 14.01 9.19 27.03
C PRO A 147 13.53 9.81 28.35
N SER A 148 12.48 10.64 28.31
CA SER A 148 11.94 11.36 29.47
C SER A 148 10.40 11.36 29.45
N PRO A 149 9.75 10.20 29.66
CA PRO A 149 8.30 10.11 29.61
C PRO A 149 7.67 10.73 30.86
N THR A 150 6.41 11.12 30.77
CA THR A 150 5.60 11.43 31.95
C THR A 150 5.32 10.16 32.76
N ALA A 151 4.76 10.31 33.97
CA ALA A 151 4.40 9.15 34.79
C ALA A 151 3.18 8.36 34.25
N ASP A 152 2.44 8.94 33.30
CA ASP A 152 1.25 8.32 32.72
C ASP A 152 1.62 7.45 31.52
N LEU A 153 1.75 6.15 31.76
CA LEU A 153 2.09 5.20 30.69
C LEU A 153 0.91 4.85 29.77
N THR A 154 -0.27 5.45 29.98
CA THR A 154 -1.41 5.37 29.04
C THR A 154 -1.42 6.51 28.02
N ASP A 155 -0.55 7.50 28.19
CA ASP A 155 -0.38 8.62 27.25
C ASP A 155 0.48 8.19 26.05
N LEU A 156 -0.10 8.27 24.85
CA LEU A 156 0.58 7.92 23.60
C LEU A 156 1.80 8.80 23.34
N ALA A 157 1.83 10.05 23.83
CA ALA A 157 2.93 10.98 23.65
C ALA A 157 4.25 10.52 24.30
N ASN A 158 4.19 9.54 25.20
CA ASN A 158 5.36 8.96 25.85
C ASN A 158 6.06 7.87 25.03
N TYR A 159 5.51 7.53 23.86
CA TYR A 159 6.02 6.46 23.03
C TYR A 159 6.58 6.98 21.70
N GLN A 160 7.53 6.22 21.17
CA GLN A 160 8.06 6.39 19.82
C GLN A 160 8.15 5.02 19.15
N VAL A 161 8.22 5.02 17.82
CA VAL A 161 8.38 3.79 17.04
C VAL A 161 9.71 3.13 17.38
N ASN A 162 9.66 1.87 17.78
CA ASN A 162 10.86 1.05 17.88
C ASN A 162 11.20 0.47 16.51
N MET A 163 12.29 0.95 15.91
CA MET A 163 12.82 0.46 14.63
C MET A 163 13.63 -0.84 14.79
N THR A 164 14.06 -1.16 16.02
CA THR A 164 14.84 -2.36 16.35
C THR A 164 13.96 -3.33 17.14
N ARG A 165 13.18 -4.13 16.42
CA ARG A 165 12.20 -5.06 17.01
C ARG A 165 12.79 -6.47 17.13
N ASP A 166 12.62 -7.11 18.29
CA ASP A 166 13.30 -8.38 18.61
C ASP A 166 12.71 -9.59 17.89
N ASN A 167 11.41 -9.56 17.57
CA ASN A 167 10.64 -10.71 17.07
C ASN A 167 10.02 -10.44 15.70
N ALA A 168 10.67 -9.61 14.88
CA ALA A 168 10.20 -9.30 13.54
C ALA A 168 10.10 -10.57 12.68
N LEU A 169 8.99 -10.69 11.96
CA LEU A 169 8.75 -11.76 10.98
C LEU A 169 9.25 -11.39 9.59
N PHE A 170 9.48 -10.10 9.36
CA PHE A 170 10.06 -9.56 8.15
C PHE A 170 11.18 -8.59 8.54
N ASP A 171 12.32 -8.69 7.86
CA ASP A 171 13.43 -7.76 8.07
C ASP A 171 13.12 -6.45 7.34
N ILE A 172 12.63 -5.48 8.11
CA ILE A 172 12.21 -4.20 7.59
C ILE A 172 13.45 -3.33 7.36
N ASP A 173 13.76 -3.05 6.09
CA ASP A 173 14.80 -2.09 5.74
C ASP A 173 14.43 -0.70 6.24
N VAL A 174 15.07 -0.26 7.32
CA VAL A 174 14.83 1.03 7.98
C VAL A 174 15.03 2.23 7.07
N THR A 175 15.80 2.10 5.98
CA THR A 175 15.99 3.21 5.01
C THR A 175 14.76 3.45 4.13
N ARG A 176 13.87 2.44 4.06
CA ARG A 176 12.61 2.46 3.30
C ARG A 176 11.40 2.57 4.20
N VAL A 177 11.62 2.75 5.49
CA VAL A 177 10.57 3.07 6.44
C VAL A 177 10.49 4.57 6.54
N THR A 178 9.38 5.13 6.09
CA THR A 178 9.09 6.53 6.36
C THR A 178 8.31 6.64 7.65
N ALA A 179 8.95 7.29 8.62
CA ALA A 179 8.33 7.86 9.79
C ALA A 179 8.90 9.28 9.91
N GLY A 180 8.34 10.23 9.17
CA GLY A 180 9.00 11.52 8.93
C GLY A 180 8.76 12.54 10.04
N ARG A 181 9.83 13.03 10.71
CA ARG A 181 9.89 14.30 11.46
C ARG A 181 11.09 15.14 10.99
N ALA A 182 10.94 16.47 11.06
CA ALA A 182 12.05 17.42 10.85
C ALA A 182 12.43 18.24 12.10
N SER A 183 11.70 18.16 13.24
CA SER A 183 12.05 18.93 14.46
C SER A 183 11.42 18.41 15.78
N ALA A 184 11.96 18.91 16.90
CA ALA A 184 11.97 18.36 18.27
C ALA A 184 10.68 18.48 19.12
N THR A 185 9.55 18.92 18.57
CA THR A 185 8.24 18.97 19.27
C THR A 185 7.12 18.12 18.63
N ASP A 186 7.33 17.60 17.42
CA ASP A 186 6.35 16.77 16.66
C ASP A 186 6.18 15.31 17.13
N PRO A 187 5.06 14.66 16.87
CA PRO A 187 5.08 13.19 16.69
C PRO A 187 5.14 12.78 15.22
N MET A 188 5.51 11.52 14.97
CA MET A 188 5.84 11.01 13.63
C MET A 188 4.58 10.99 12.75
N LEU A 189 4.71 11.17 11.44
CA LEU A 189 3.62 10.99 10.48
C LEU A 189 4.09 10.05 9.38
N SER A 190 3.24 9.11 9.00
CA SER A 190 3.30 8.40 7.73
C SER A 190 3.00 9.38 6.57
N THR A 191 3.56 9.12 5.39
CA THR A 191 3.46 10.00 4.21
C THR A 191 2.12 9.94 3.48
N ASP A 192 1.18 9.13 3.96
CA ASP A 192 -0.15 8.87 3.38
C ASP A 192 -1.26 9.80 3.92
N GLU A 193 -1.13 10.31 5.14
CA GLU A 193 -2.17 11.00 5.93
C GLU A 193 -2.67 12.39 5.43
N THR A 194 -2.57 12.72 4.14
CA THR A 194 -2.93 14.06 3.63
C THR A 194 -4.27 14.21 2.88
N SER A 195 -5.07 13.15 2.60
CA SER A 195 -6.34 13.38 1.87
C SER A 195 -7.57 12.47 2.07
N PHE A 196 -7.74 11.74 3.16
CA PHE A 196 -9.06 11.14 3.40
C PHE A 196 -10.08 12.17 3.90
N ALA A 197 -10.52 13.09 3.02
CA ALA A 197 -11.58 14.10 3.25
C ALA A 197 -11.68 14.55 4.72
N TYR A 198 -10.52 14.85 5.32
CA TYR A 198 -10.43 15.01 6.76
C TYR A 198 -11.22 16.25 7.11
N THR A 199 -12.12 16.14 8.08
CA THR A 199 -12.72 17.33 8.69
C THR A 199 -11.65 18.20 9.35
N ASN A 200 -10.45 17.66 9.62
CA ASN A 200 -9.32 18.42 10.11
C ASN A 200 -7.94 17.75 9.78
N PRO A 201 -7.14 18.30 8.83
CA PRO A 201 -5.81 17.80 8.48
C PRO A 201 -4.71 18.14 9.50
N GLU A 202 -5.02 18.90 10.57
CA GLU A 202 -4.10 19.15 11.69
C GLU A 202 -4.21 18.08 12.79
N LEU A 203 -5.00 17.02 12.60
CA LEU A 203 -5.39 16.09 13.67
C LEU A 203 -4.29 15.15 14.20
N TYR A 204 -3.21 14.93 13.45
CA TYR A 204 -2.34 13.78 13.71
C TYR A 204 -0.86 14.12 13.92
N GLY A 205 -0.51 15.42 13.98
CA GLY A 205 0.79 15.88 14.49
C GLY A 205 0.92 15.61 15.98
N GLY A 206 1.05 14.33 16.35
CA GLY A 206 0.76 13.91 17.73
C GLY A 206 0.81 12.41 17.99
N LYS A 207 0.22 11.64 17.09
CA LYS A 207 -0.37 10.35 17.45
C LYS A 207 0.00 9.21 16.53
N ASP A 208 0.41 9.53 15.32
CA ASP A 208 0.71 8.50 14.35
C ASP A 208 2.11 7.91 14.63
N LEU A 209 2.10 6.80 15.36
CA LEU A 209 3.29 5.98 15.61
C LEU A 209 3.30 4.75 14.69
N LEU A 210 2.66 4.85 13.53
CA LEU A 210 2.52 3.77 12.57
C LEU A 210 3.36 4.05 11.32
N PRO A 211 4.54 3.44 11.21
CA PRO A 211 5.36 3.60 10.01
C PRO A 211 4.79 2.80 8.83
N VAL A 212 5.06 3.29 7.62
CA VAL A 212 4.83 2.54 6.37
C VAL A 212 6.13 2.05 5.74
N TYR A 213 6.02 1.00 4.93
CA TYR A 213 7.13 0.43 4.17
C TYR A 213 7.03 0.79 2.69
N LEU A 214 7.97 1.60 2.21
CA LEU A 214 8.01 2.08 0.83
C LEU A 214 8.42 0.98 -0.14
N ALA A 215 7.80 0.95 -1.34
CA ALA A 215 8.15 0.01 -2.41
C ALA A 215 9.53 0.27 -3.06
N GLY A 216 10.09 1.47 -2.88
CA GLY A 216 11.41 1.85 -3.35
C GLY A 216 12.06 2.91 -2.45
N GLY A 217 13.39 3.06 -2.53
CA GLY A 217 14.16 3.96 -1.66
C GLY A 217 13.98 5.46 -1.93
N ASP A 218 13.53 5.83 -3.14
CA ASP A 218 13.28 7.23 -3.54
C ASP A 218 11.78 7.50 -3.81
N GLU A 219 10.92 6.51 -3.54
CA GLU A 219 9.50 6.51 -3.91
C GLU A 219 8.62 6.89 -2.70
N LEU A 220 7.49 7.55 -2.94
CA LEU A 220 6.62 8.07 -1.87
C LEU A 220 5.49 7.11 -1.49
N SER A 221 5.46 5.93 -2.12
CA SER A 221 4.30 5.04 -2.10
C SER A 221 4.61 3.73 -1.35
N PRO A 222 3.78 3.34 -0.39
CA PRO A 222 3.99 2.14 0.39
C PRO A 222 3.56 0.88 -0.36
N ILE A 223 4.00 -0.28 0.13
CA ILE A 223 3.37 -1.55 -0.19
C ILE A 223 2.11 -1.68 0.69
N VAL A 224 0.97 -1.92 0.05
CA VAL A 224 -0.35 -1.87 0.70
C VAL A 224 -0.89 -3.27 0.92
N TYR A 225 -1.39 -3.55 2.13
CA TYR A 225 -1.97 -4.83 2.54
C TYR A 225 -3.49 -4.77 2.69
N PHE A 226 -4.20 -5.69 2.02
CA PHE A 226 -5.64 -5.83 2.14
C PHE A 226 -6.02 -7.17 2.74
N ASP A 227 -6.87 -7.12 3.78
CA ASP A 227 -7.49 -8.31 4.39
C ASP A 227 -8.85 -8.57 3.74
N SER A 228 -9.02 -9.78 3.21
CA SER A 228 -10.28 -10.20 2.56
C SER A 228 -11.49 -10.19 3.50
N ARG A 229 -11.28 -10.25 4.82
CA ARG A 229 -12.35 -10.32 5.83
C ARG A 229 -13.02 -8.97 6.09
N THR A 230 -12.30 -7.88 5.87
CA THR A 230 -12.69 -6.54 6.31
C THR A 230 -12.89 -5.57 5.15
N TYR A 231 -12.44 -5.91 3.94
CA TYR A 231 -12.62 -5.05 2.78
C TYR A 231 -14.11 -4.81 2.43
N GLY A 232 -14.52 -3.55 2.37
CA GLY A 232 -15.91 -3.15 2.11
C GLY A 232 -16.18 -1.66 2.26
N ASP A 233 -17.46 -1.31 2.21
CA ASP A 233 -17.98 0.04 2.50
C ASP A 233 -17.98 0.27 4.02
N ILE A 234 -17.28 1.31 4.46
CA ILE A 234 -17.20 1.76 5.85
C ILE A 234 -17.65 3.23 5.90
N GLY A 235 -18.93 3.44 6.22
CA GLY A 235 -19.45 4.78 6.50
C GLY A 235 -19.68 5.65 5.25
N GLY A 236 -19.88 5.04 4.07
CA GLY A 236 -20.10 5.74 2.81
C GLY A 236 -18.84 5.83 1.93
N ASP A 237 -17.69 5.46 2.49
CA ASP A 237 -16.42 5.35 1.78
C ASP A 237 -15.87 3.94 1.85
N TYR A 238 -15.16 3.53 0.81
CA TYR A 238 -14.53 2.21 0.78
C TYR A 238 -13.17 2.28 1.44
N ASN A 239 -12.84 1.24 2.20
CA ASN A 239 -11.59 1.12 2.93
C ASN A 239 -10.42 0.70 2.00
N GLY A 240 -10.17 1.51 0.97
CA GLY A 240 -8.97 1.45 0.11
C GLY A 240 -7.78 2.16 0.76
N TYR A 241 -6.67 2.25 0.02
CA TYR A 241 -5.55 3.12 0.35
C TYR A 241 -5.59 4.35 -0.55
N LEU A 242 -5.39 5.55 0.02
CA LEU A 242 -5.33 6.80 -0.74
C LEU A 242 -4.28 7.70 -0.11
N SER A 243 -3.26 8.08 -0.87
CA SER A 243 -2.31 9.11 -0.45
C SER A 243 -2.92 10.49 -0.65
N GLY A 244 -2.64 11.42 0.26
CA GLY A 244 -2.96 12.83 0.01
C GLY A 244 -2.02 13.62 -0.84
N LEU A 245 -0.96 13.00 -1.33
CA LEU A 245 -0.18 13.56 -2.41
C LEU A 245 -0.87 13.23 -3.74
N ALA A 246 -1.38 14.25 -4.42
CA ALA A 246 -2.05 14.11 -5.71
C ALA A 246 -1.20 13.38 -6.78
N SER A 247 0.13 13.38 -6.63
CA SER A 247 1.08 12.68 -7.50
C SER A 247 1.26 11.18 -7.20
N VAL A 248 0.75 10.68 -6.07
CA VAL A 248 0.88 9.28 -5.63
C VAL A 248 -0.40 8.49 -5.92
N GLY A 249 -1.57 9.10 -5.70
CA GLY A 249 -2.86 8.50 -5.97
C GLY A 249 -3.29 7.47 -4.91
N GLY A 250 -4.03 6.45 -5.32
CA GLY A 250 -4.57 5.45 -4.40
C GLY A 250 -4.94 4.13 -5.06
N ILE A 251 -5.14 3.10 -4.25
CA ILE A 251 -5.38 1.74 -4.73
C ILE A 251 -6.49 1.03 -3.95
N ARG A 252 -7.20 0.16 -4.66
CA ARG A 252 -8.21 -0.76 -4.12
C ARG A 252 -7.77 -2.19 -4.44
N PRO A 253 -8.14 -3.18 -3.61
CA PRO A 253 -7.84 -4.58 -3.90
C PRO A 253 -8.56 -5.05 -5.16
N TYR A 254 -7.95 -6.04 -5.80
CA TYR A 254 -8.49 -6.68 -6.98
C TYR A 254 -9.60 -7.66 -6.59
N LYS A 255 -10.54 -7.82 -7.52
CA LYS A 255 -11.71 -8.68 -7.38
C LYS A 255 -11.63 -9.84 -8.38
N THR A 256 -12.34 -10.93 -8.09
CA THR A 256 -12.44 -12.05 -9.04
C THR A 256 -13.43 -11.73 -10.16
N GLU A 257 -13.31 -12.42 -11.29
CA GLU A 257 -14.35 -12.40 -12.34
C GLU A 257 -15.61 -13.21 -11.99
N LEU A 258 -15.51 -14.16 -11.07
CA LEU A 258 -16.59 -15.09 -10.73
C LEU A 258 -17.53 -14.49 -9.68
N ALA A 259 -18.54 -13.74 -10.14
CA ALA A 259 -19.58 -13.26 -9.24
C ALA A 259 -20.59 -14.36 -8.87
N ALA A 260 -21.03 -14.38 -7.60
CA ALA A 260 -22.10 -15.24 -7.14
C ALA A 260 -23.47 -14.67 -7.54
N LYS A 261 -24.41 -15.52 -7.97
CA LYS A 261 -25.80 -15.09 -8.27
C LYS A 261 -26.52 -14.63 -6.97
N PRO A 262 -27.42 -13.63 -7.02
CA PRO A 262 -28.22 -13.27 -5.85
C PRO A 262 -29.06 -14.47 -5.34
N PRO A 263 -29.13 -14.70 -4.02
CA PRO A 263 -29.82 -15.87 -3.44
C PRO A 263 -31.33 -15.93 -3.73
N THR A 264 -31.98 -14.79 -3.90
CA THR A 264 -33.43 -14.70 -4.10
C THR A 264 -33.76 -13.64 -5.16
N GLY A 265 -34.37 -14.08 -6.26
CA GLY A 265 -34.91 -13.17 -7.27
C GLY A 265 -33.93 -12.82 -8.39
N ALA A 266 -34.31 -11.80 -9.15
CA ALA A 266 -33.61 -11.38 -10.34
C ALA A 266 -32.70 -10.18 -10.12
N ASN A 267 -32.65 -9.49 -8.97
CA ASN A 267 -31.78 -8.32 -8.75
C ASN A 267 -31.18 -8.36 -7.34
N TYR A 268 -30.07 -7.65 -7.11
CA TYR A 268 -29.56 -7.39 -5.76
C TYR A 268 -30.41 -6.34 -5.05
N ALA A 269 -30.63 -6.45 -3.74
CA ALA A 269 -31.45 -5.49 -3.01
C ALA A 269 -30.66 -4.21 -2.66
N THR A 270 -29.34 -4.31 -2.52
CA THR A 270 -28.46 -3.18 -2.17
C THR A 270 -27.13 -3.22 -2.94
N VAL A 271 -26.44 -2.07 -3.00
CA VAL A 271 -25.07 -1.99 -3.55
C VAL A 271 -24.12 -2.88 -2.76
N ALA A 272 -24.27 -2.92 -1.43
CA ALA A 272 -23.46 -3.77 -0.56
C ALA A 272 -23.64 -5.26 -0.87
N GLU A 273 -24.86 -5.72 -1.15
CA GLU A 273 -25.13 -7.10 -1.58
C GLU A 273 -24.54 -7.40 -2.96
N ALA A 274 -24.71 -6.49 -3.92
CA ALA A 274 -24.11 -6.61 -5.25
C ALA A 274 -22.56 -6.61 -5.18
N PHE A 275 -21.99 -5.90 -4.21
CA PHE A 275 -20.55 -5.85 -3.98
C PHE A 275 -20.02 -7.13 -3.33
N ALA A 276 -20.74 -7.64 -2.33
CA ALA A 276 -20.43 -8.93 -1.71
C ALA A 276 -20.52 -10.09 -2.72
N ALA A 277 -21.28 -9.91 -3.80
CA ALA A 277 -21.39 -10.88 -4.87
C ALA A 277 -20.10 -11.01 -5.73
N ILE A 278 -19.26 -9.98 -5.79
CA ILE A 278 -17.93 -10.07 -6.42
C ILE A 278 -16.89 -10.28 -5.31
N PRO A 279 -16.36 -11.51 -5.14
CA PRO A 279 -15.45 -11.76 -4.05
C PRO A 279 -14.08 -11.11 -4.27
N PHE A 280 -13.42 -10.86 -3.15
CA PHE A 280 -12.00 -10.51 -3.10
C PHE A 280 -11.17 -11.53 -3.87
N HIS A 281 -10.21 -11.09 -4.68
CA HIS A 281 -9.30 -12.01 -5.35
C HIS A 281 -8.50 -12.79 -4.28
N ASN A 282 -8.62 -14.13 -4.32
CA ASN A 282 -8.25 -15.07 -3.25
C ASN A 282 -9.08 -14.89 -1.95
N PRO A 283 -10.33 -15.38 -1.90
CA PRO A 283 -11.19 -15.23 -0.72
C PRO A 283 -10.60 -15.93 0.51
N ASN A 284 -10.83 -15.35 1.70
CA ASN A 284 -10.28 -15.82 2.99
C ASN A 284 -8.74 -15.75 3.08
N THR A 285 -8.13 -14.86 2.30
CA THR A 285 -6.69 -14.60 2.34
C THR A 285 -6.42 -13.08 2.36
N PHE A 286 -5.33 -12.64 1.73
CA PHE A 286 -4.87 -11.27 1.67
C PHE A 286 -4.36 -10.93 0.26
N GLN A 287 -4.20 -9.63 0.02
CA GLN A 287 -3.51 -9.10 -1.16
C GLN A 287 -2.46 -8.09 -0.73
N LEU A 288 -1.29 -8.18 -1.36
CA LEU A 288 -0.24 -7.17 -1.31
C LEU A 288 -0.18 -6.50 -2.67
N ILE A 289 -0.21 -5.17 -2.67
CA ILE A 289 -0.14 -4.36 -3.89
C ILE A 289 0.95 -3.32 -3.74
N SER A 290 1.83 -3.28 -4.72
CA SER A 290 2.90 -2.29 -4.84
C SER A 290 2.60 -1.35 -6.02
N PRO A 291 2.97 -0.07 -5.90
CA PRO A 291 2.82 0.95 -6.94
C PRO A 291 3.70 0.73 -8.18
N GLY A 292 4.36 -0.42 -8.33
CA GLY A 292 5.20 -0.71 -9.49
C GLY A 292 6.53 0.04 -9.47
N LEU A 293 7.08 0.32 -10.67
CA LEU A 293 8.43 0.91 -10.83
C LEU A 293 8.47 2.43 -10.89
N ASP A 294 7.33 3.06 -11.13
CA ASP A 294 7.21 4.51 -11.18
C ASP A 294 6.83 5.09 -9.80
N GLY A 295 6.48 4.22 -8.86
CA GLY A 295 6.19 4.56 -7.47
C GLY A 295 4.86 5.30 -7.33
N VAL A 296 3.91 5.10 -8.25
CA VAL A 296 2.60 5.77 -8.25
C VAL A 296 1.49 4.76 -8.47
N PHE A 297 0.47 4.75 -7.60
CA PHE A 297 -0.71 3.87 -7.77
C PHE A 297 -1.71 4.37 -8.82
N GLY A 298 -1.64 5.67 -9.15
CA GLY A 298 -2.58 6.30 -10.06
C GLY A 298 -3.91 6.67 -9.41
N ALA A 299 -4.84 7.19 -10.21
CA ALA A 299 -6.10 7.70 -9.70
C ALA A 299 -7.09 6.56 -9.40
N ILE A 300 -7.73 6.63 -8.24
CA ILE A 300 -8.90 5.81 -7.94
C ILE A 300 -10.07 6.32 -8.79
N VAL A 301 -10.67 5.43 -9.59
CA VAL A 301 -11.77 5.77 -10.48
C VAL A 301 -13.11 5.51 -9.80
N ASN A 302 -14.04 6.47 -9.98
CA ASN A 302 -15.45 6.33 -9.68
C ASN A 302 -16.25 6.39 -10.99
N ASP A 303 -17.45 5.81 -11.01
CA ASP A 303 -18.34 5.91 -12.16
C ASP A 303 -19.00 7.30 -12.26
N ASP A 304 -19.79 7.51 -13.32
CA ASP A 304 -20.53 8.77 -13.57
C ASP A 304 -21.52 9.15 -12.44
N LEU A 305 -21.78 8.22 -11.51
CA LEU A 305 -22.68 8.39 -10.37
C LEU A 305 -21.90 8.47 -9.04
N GLY A 306 -20.56 8.49 -9.07
CA GLY A 306 -19.69 8.57 -7.90
C GLY A 306 -19.43 7.24 -7.19
N ASN A 307 -19.89 6.10 -7.74
CA ASN A 307 -19.65 4.78 -7.13
C ASN A 307 -18.24 4.28 -7.47
N PRO A 308 -17.60 3.51 -6.57
CA PRO A 308 -16.27 2.98 -6.83
C PRO A 308 -16.25 1.99 -8.00
N VAL A 309 -15.15 2.03 -8.77
CA VAL A 309 -14.79 0.98 -9.72
C VAL A 309 -13.62 0.16 -9.18
N HIS A 310 -13.64 -1.15 -9.45
CA HIS A 310 -12.61 -2.12 -9.07
C HIS A 310 -12.08 -2.83 -10.32
N PHE A 311 -10.98 -3.58 -10.20
CA PHE A 311 -10.39 -4.29 -11.32
C PHE A 311 -10.43 -5.82 -11.12
N VAL A 312 -10.71 -6.52 -12.20
CA VAL A 312 -10.66 -7.98 -12.29
C VAL A 312 -9.27 -8.41 -12.73
N THR A 313 -8.68 -9.36 -12.01
CA THR A 313 -7.28 -9.77 -12.17
C THR A 313 -6.94 -10.32 -13.55
N GLU A 314 -7.77 -11.22 -14.11
CA GLU A 314 -7.41 -11.93 -15.35
C GLU A 314 -7.59 -11.10 -16.61
N THR A 315 -8.39 -10.04 -16.55
CA THR A 315 -8.78 -9.26 -17.73
C THR A 315 -8.39 -7.80 -17.63
N GLY A 316 -7.92 -7.35 -16.45
CA GLY A 316 -7.78 -5.93 -16.12
C GLY A 316 -9.09 -5.16 -16.24
N ARG A 317 -10.23 -5.86 -16.38
CA ARG A 317 -11.49 -5.20 -16.66
C ARG A 317 -11.98 -4.51 -15.41
N PRO A 318 -12.44 -3.27 -15.57
CA PRO A 318 -13.11 -2.58 -14.50
C PRO A 318 -14.48 -3.20 -14.26
N VAL A 319 -14.83 -3.39 -12.99
CA VAL A 319 -16.12 -3.88 -12.53
C VAL A 319 -16.70 -2.94 -11.50
N ARG A 320 -18.02 -2.81 -11.52
CA ARG A 320 -18.78 -2.07 -10.50
C ARG A 320 -20.06 -2.85 -10.18
N PRO A 321 -20.47 -2.93 -8.91
CA PRO A 321 -21.72 -3.57 -8.56
C PRO A 321 -22.92 -2.77 -9.11
N GLU A 322 -23.74 -3.40 -9.96
CA GLU A 322 -25.02 -2.82 -10.40
C GLU A 322 -26.18 -3.43 -9.59
N VAL A 323 -26.94 -2.59 -8.88
CA VAL A 323 -28.07 -3.04 -8.05
C VAL A 323 -29.21 -3.66 -8.86
N SER A 324 -29.35 -3.27 -10.13
CA SER A 324 -30.27 -3.86 -11.11
C SER A 324 -29.69 -5.06 -11.88
N ALA A 325 -28.48 -5.52 -11.53
CA ALA A 325 -27.89 -6.66 -12.22
C ALA A 325 -28.69 -7.94 -11.96
N THR A 326 -29.06 -8.60 -13.05
CA THR A 326 -29.83 -9.86 -12.99
C THR A 326 -29.00 -11.12 -13.09
N THR A 327 -27.74 -10.97 -13.46
CA THR A 327 -26.76 -12.03 -13.52
C THR A 327 -25.40 -11.47 -13.08
N PRO A 328 -24.45 -12.34 -12.67
CA PRO A 328 -23.05 -11.96 -12.48
C PRO A 328 -22.47 -11.11 -13.62
N GLU A 329 -22.79 -11.43 -14.88
CA GLU A 329 -22.32 -10.68 -16.05
C GLU A 329 -22.93 -9.26 -16.15
N GLY A 330 -24.08 -9.03 -15.52
CA GLY A 330 -24.69 -7.71 -15.36
C GLY A 330 -23.98 -6.83 -14.32
N LEU A 331 -23.11 -7.39 -13.47
CA LEU A 331 -22.24 -6.64 -12.55
C LEU A 331 -20.95 -6.14 -13.23
N VAL A 332 -20.82 -6.35 -14.54
CA VAL A 332 -19.56 -6.19 -15.27
C VAL A 332 -19.73 -5.19 -16.41
N PHE A 333 -20.24 -3.98 -16.17
CA PHE A 333 -20.07 -2.89 -17.15
C PHE A 333 -20.09 -1.50 -16.50
N PRO A 334 -19.11 -0.64 -16.82
CA PRO A 334 -19.30 0.81 -16.78
C PRO A 334 -20.10 1.27 -17.99
N SER A 335 -20.76 2.41 -17.85
CA SER A 335 -21.61 3.06 -18.85
C SER A 335 -21.02 3.08 -20.27
N PRO A 336 -21.87 2.96 -21.33
CA PRO A 336 -21.46 3.21 -22.71
C PRO A 336 -20.80 4.58 -22.96
N SER A 337 -21.08 5.59 -22.11
CA SER A 337 -20.45 6.93 -22.16
C SER A 337 -18.95 6.92 -21.81
N LEU A 338 -18.47 5.90 -21.09
CA LEU A 338 -17.10 5.77 -20.61
C LEU A 338 -16.17 5.03 -21.60
N GLY A 339 -16.68 4.68 -22.78
CA GLY A 339 -15.88 4.38 -23.98
C GLY A 339 -14.94 3.18 -23.91
N GLY A 340 -15.04 2.30 -22.91
CA GLY A 340 -14.18 1.11 -22.74
C GLY A 340 -12.68 1.42 -22.59
N ARG A 341 -12.30 2.70 -22.50
CA ARG A 341 -10.92 3.21 -22.39
C ARG A 341 -10.77 4.27 -21.30
N GLY A 342 -11.86 4.75 -20.70
CA GLY A 342 -11.90 5.89 -19.78
C GLY A 342 -11.42 5.64 -18.34
N TYR A 343 -10.49 4.70 -18.13
CA TYR A 343 -9.84 4.51 -16.82
C TYR A 343 -8.50 5.24 -16.72
N GLN A 344 -8.05 5.81 -17.84
CA GLN A 344 -7.17 6.97 -17.87
C GLN A 344 -7.77 7.97 -18.85
N ASP A 345 -8.47 8.95 -18.32
CA ASP A 345 -8.47 10.25 -18.98
C ASP A 345 -8.12 11.30 -17.93
N ARG A 346 -6.85 11.68 -17.98
CA ARG A 346 -6.31 13.02 -17.81
C ARG A 346 -7.03 14.00 -16.85
N ASP A 347 -6.22 14.53 -15.92
CA ASP A 347 -6.35 15.81 -15.22
C ASP A 347 -7.56 15.99 -14.28
N TRP A 348 -7.31 15.87 -12.97
CA TRP A 348 -7.95 16.82 -12.03
C TRP A 348 -7.07 18.04 -11.76
N THR A 349 -5.75 17.97 -11.98
CA THR A 349 -4.85 19.11 -11.74
C THR A 349 -4.23 19.60 -13.03
N ASN A 350 -4.46 20.88 -13.35
CA ASN A 350 -3.87 21.65 -14.46
C ASN A 350 -2.32 21.79 -14.40
N ASP A 351 -1.59 20.83 -13.82
CA ASP A 351 -0.15 20.93 -13.66
C ASP A 351 0.52 19.74 -14.36
N GLY A 352 1.28 20.04 -15.42
CA GLY A 352 1.84 19.08 -16.37
C GLY A 352 2.97 18.20 -15.81
N ALA A 353 2.78 17.58 -14.64
CA ALA A 353 3.72 16.70 -13.99
C ALA A 353 3.15 15.28 -13.89
N ARG A 354 3.76 14.35 -14.65
CA ARG A 354 3.51 12.90 -14.69
C ARG A 354 2.11 12.52 -15.21
N THR A 355 2.01 12.41 -16.55
CA THR A 355 0.97 11.61 -17.21
C THR A 355 0.89 10.24 -16.53
N ALA A 356 -0.20 9.98 -15.80
CA ALA A 356 -0.50 8.67 -15.24
C ALA A 356 -0.65 7.68 -16.39
N VAL A 357 0.42 6.94 -16.67
CA VAL A 357 0.39 5.78 -17.56
C VAL A 357 -0.25 4.69 -16.73
N ASN A 358 -1.44 4.21 -17.10
CA ASN A 358 -1.95 2.90 -16.70
C ASN A 358 -1.73 2.45 -15.24
N GLY A 359 -1.95 3.32 -14.24
CA GLY A 359 -1.63 3.07 -12.81
C GLY A 359 -2.21 1.81 -12.14
N HIS A 360 -3.10 1.06 -12.80
CA HIS A 360 -3.56 -0.25 -12.30
C HIS A 360 -2.93 -1.44 -13.06
N LEU A 361 -2.40 -1.21 -14.26
CA LEU A 361 -1.77 -2.25 -15.07
C LEU A 361 -0.27 -2.37 -14.83
N ASP A 362 0.36 -1.37 -14.21
CA ASP A 362 1.77 -1.32 -13.81
C ASP A 362 2.00 -1.75 -12.35
N ASN A 363 0.95 -1.72 -11.52
CA ASN A 363 0.97 -2.27 -10.17
C ASN A 363 1.45 -3.72 -10.15
N SER A 364 2.25 -4.03 -9.13
CA SER A 364 2.75 -5.37 -8.88
C SER A 364 2.02 -5.98 -7.69
N THR A 365 1.61 -7.24 -7.80
CA THR A 365 0.85 -7.93 -6.75
C THR A 365 1.46 -9.29 -6.40
N ASN A 366 1.07 -9.86 -5.26
CA ASN A 366 1.53 -11.18 -4.82
C ASN A 366 0.83 -12.37 -5.51
N PHE A 367 -0.16 -12.13 -6.38
CA PHE A 367 -1.01 -13.18 -6.96
C PHE A 367 -1.03 -13.20 -8.49
N ILE A 368 -0.37 -12.25 -9.15
CA ILE A 368 -0.25 -12.23 -10.62
C ILE A 368 1.07 -12.89 -11.00
N GLU A 369 1.00 -13.97 -11.79
CA GLU A 369 2.19 -14.73 -12.18
C GLU A 369 3.02 -14.00 -13.26
N ALA A 370 2.40 -13.20 -14.13
CA ALA A 370 3.11 -12.40 -15.14
C ALA A 370 3.39 -10.94 -14.71
N ALA A 371 4.30 -10.29 -15.43
CA ALA A 371 4.83 -8.97 -15.09
C ALA A 371 3.76 -7.89 -15.29
N THR A 372 3.14 -7.44 -14.20
CA THR A 372 2.05 -6.43 -14.19
C THR A 372 0.85 -6.89 -15.06
N LEU A 373 -0.37 -6.39 -14.84
CA LEU A 373 -1.48 -6.81 -15.74
C LEU A 373 -1.22 -6.45 -17.20
N GLU A 374 -0.40 -5.41 -17.43
CA GLU A 374 0.07 -5.02 -18.76
C GLU A 374 0.83 -6.13 -19.50
N GLY A 375 1.62 -6.96 -18.80
CA GLY A 375 2.35 -8.07 -19.40
C GLY A 375 1.50 -9.29 -19.74
N GLU A 376 0.31 -9.42 -19.14
CA GLU A 376 -0.67 -10.46 -19.47
C GLU A 376 -1.59 -10.08 -20.65
N LEU A 377 -1.72 -8.77 -20.92
CA LEU A 377 -2.58 -8.22 -21.98
C LEU A 377 -1.87 -7.99 -23.33
N GLN A 378 -0.54 -8.09 -23.39
CA GLN A 378 0.26 -8.00 -24.63
C GLN A 378 0.54 -9.38 -25.22
#